data_AF-A0A351G0Y3-F1
#
_entry.id   AF-A0A351G0Y3-F1
#
_cell.length_a   1.000
_cell.length_b   1.000
_cell.length_c   1.000
_cell.angle_alpha   90.00
_cell.angle_beta   90.00
_cell.angle_gamma   90.00
#
_symmetry.space_group_name_H-M   'P 1'
#
loop_
_entity.id
_entity.type
_entity.pdbx_description
1 polymer ?
#
loop_
_entity_poly.entity_id
_entity_poly.type
_entity_poly.pdbx_seq_one_letter_code
_entity_poly.pdbx_strand_id
1 'polypeptide(L)'
;ACMYFFTAMLKTGPSWRVTFDAIHYALSLDHFTTSFGYWLLAYPAFLKILTAATYALEFLGPLLLFLPRGNARIRVLLFLAFVGLHLGIALTLELGMFPWICMACWLIVLPTECWDFMSRPFRSRASVTARRTRSSRVPARHQLGWIGHALCLLLILHMLLLNVVRLRGGIESHLSPGPIRWAGALLAQNQYWCMFSPGPMRFGSWLRIEGVRTDGTRVNLLHPGRELQTHKPPRVAATYRSQRWRKYLMNLMERNSPVHRTAVSYYLLRRWHATHPDDPGFAQVEVLCMCAPTPPAGTPPSQQPPVTEVLIWRHSAASATPHPSTAHAGTTGPAADTSL
;
A
#
# COMPACT_ATOMS: atom_id res chain seq x y z
N ALA A 1 -5.11 -11.81 -12.32
CA ALA A 1 -5.37 -13.23 -11.97
C ALA A 1 -4.42 -13.71 -10.87
N CYS A 2 -3.12 -13.91 -11.16
CA CYS A 2 -2.15 -14.46 -10.21
C CYS A 2 -2.14 -13.73 -8.85
N MET A 3 -2.03 -12.39 -8.87
CA MET A 3 -2.05 -11.57 -7.65
C MET A 3 -3.20 -11.95 -6.70
N TYR A 4 -4.45 -11.92 -7.17
CA TYR A 4 -5.61 -12.24 -6.33
C TYR A 4 -5.63 -13.69 -5.85
N PHE A 5 -5.35 -14.64 -6.75
CA PHE A 5 -5.40 -16.06 -6.41
C PHE A 5 -4.38 -16.43 -5.34
N PHE A 6 -3.13 -15.99 -5.50
CA PHE A 6 -2.07 -16.27 -4.54
C PHE A 6 -2.25 -15.49 -3.23
N THR A 7 -2.75 -14.24 -3.27
CA THR A 7 -3.11 -13.50 -2.06
C THR A 7 -4.22 -14.23 -1.28
N ALA A 8 -5.27 -14.72 -1.95
CA ALA A 8 -6.32 -15.52 -1.31
C ALA A 8 -5.75 -16.80 -0.69
N MET A 9 -4.82 -17.46 -1.37
CA MET A 9 -4.18 -18.67 -0.84
C MET A 9 -3.36 -18.41 0.44
N LEU A 10 -2.73 -17.24 0.54
CA LEU A 10 -2.00 -16.80 1.73
C LEU A 10 -2.92 -16.43 2.90
N LYS A 11 -4.22 -16.18 2.68
CA LYS A 11 -5.20 -15.88 3.74
C LYS A 11 -5.63 -17.15 4.48
N THR A 12 -4.72 -17.70 5.26
CA THR A 12 -4.90 -18.97 6.00
C THR A 12 -5.45 -18.79 7.41
N GLY A 13 -5.44 -17.57 7.95
CA GLY A 13 -5.83 -17.29 9.32
C GLY A 13 -7.33 -17.47 9.60
N PRO A 14 -7.73 -17.75 10.86
CA PRO A 14 -9.13 -17.93 11.24
C PRO A 14 -10.04 -16.75 10.87
N SER A 15 -9.50 -15.53 10.87
CA SER A 15 -10.24 -14.32 10.52
C SER A 15 -10.79 -14.30 9.10
N TRP A 16 -10.20 -15.05 8.18
CA TRP A 16 -10.67 -15.17 6.80
C TRP A 16 -11.57 -16.38 6.56
N ARG A 17 -11.38 -17.47 7.33
CA ARG A 17 -11.98 -18.78 7.01
C ARG A 17 -12.99 -19.31 8.02
N VAL A 18 -12.94 -18.81 9.25
CA VAL A 18 -13.73 -19.33 10.38
C VAL A 18 -14.59 -18.22 10.96
N THR A 19 -13.98 -17.15 11.47
CA THR A 19 -14.69 -16.07 12.16
C THR A 19 -15.18 -14.98 11.21
N PHE A 20 -14.60 -14.90 10.00
CA PHE A 20 -14.90 -13.91 8.97
C PHE A 20 -14.80 -12.46 9.45
N ASP A 21 -13.93 -12.17 10.44
CA ASP A 21 -13.73 -10.84 11.01
C ASP A 21 -12.48 -10.13 10.46
N ALA A 22 -11.88 -10.61 9.37
CA ALA A 22 -10.68 -10.01 8.82
C ALA A 22 -10.89 -8.55 8.37
N ILE A 23 -12.01 -8.20 7.73
CA ILE A 23 -12.23 -6.80 7.35
C ILE A 23 -12.43 -5.90 8.57
N HIS A 24 -13.03 -6.41 9.67
CA HIS A 24 -13.10 -5.67 10.93
C HIS A 24 -11.70 -5.28 11.43
N TYR A 25 -10.78 -6.24 11.50
CA TYR A 25 -9.41 -5.94 11.92
C TYR A 25 -8.67 -5.06 10.91
N ALA A 26 -8.87 -5.26 9.61
CA ALA A 26 -8.26 -4.42 8.57
C ALA A 26 -8.69 -2.95 8.69
N LEU A 27 -9.98 -2.70 8.91
CA LEU A 27 -10.52 -1.34 9.15
C LEU A 27 -10.21 -0.81 10.55
N SER A 28 -9.73 -1.65 11.45
CA SER A 28 -9.22 -1.22 12.75
C SER A 28 -7.73 -0.85 12.71
N LEU A 29 -7.07 -0.95 11.55
CA LEU A 29 -5.70 -0.47 11.36
C LEU A 29 -5.70 1.04 11.17
N ASP A 30 -5.66 1.75 12.28
CA ASP A 30 -5.92 3.20 12.36
C ASP A 30 -5.06 4.07 11.43
N HIS A 31 -3.86 3.59 11.07
CA HIS A 31 -2.99 4.26 10.10
C HIS A 31 -3.61 4.37 8.71
N PHE A 32 -4.48 3.44 8.31
CA PHE A 32 -5.01 3.37 6.95
C PHE A 32 -6.49 3.75 6.87
N THR A 33 -7.25 3.63 7.95
CA THR A 33 -8.71 3.74 7.88
C THR A 33 -9.20 5.17 7.60
N THR A 34 -10.13 5.30 6.66
CA THR A 34 -10.83 6.55 6.37
C THR A 34 -11.96 6.81 7.38
N SER A 35 -12.55 8.00 7.35
CA SER A 35 -13.76 8.29 8.15
C SER A 35 -14.92 7.34 7.83
N PHE A 36 -15.09 6.98 6.55
CA PHE A 36 -16.12 6.02 6.14
C PHE A 36 -15.80 4.59 6.61
N GLY A 37 -14.52 4.21 6.61
CA GLY A 37 -14.07 2.94 7.20
C GLY A 37 -14.39 2.83 8.69
N TYR A 38 -14.16 3.88 9.47
CA TYR A 38 -14.53 3.93 10.89
C TYR A 38 -16.03 3.82 11.11
N TRP A 39 -16.84 4.52 10.30
CA TRP A 39 -18.30 4.40 10.34
C TRP A 39 -18.76 2.96 10.08
N LEU A 40 -18.11 2.26 9.15
CA LEU A 40 -18.47 0.88 8.80
C LEU A 40 -18.22 -0.13 9.93
N LEU A 41 -17.33 0.17 10.88
CA LEU A 41 -17.08 -0.67 12.07
C LEU A 41 -18.33 -0.83 12.95
N ALA A 42 -19.32 0.05 12.83
CA ALA A 42 -20.60 -0.07 13.52
C ALA A 42 -21.48 -1.24 13.00
N TYR A 43 -21.14 -1.84 11.85
CA TYR A 43 -21.94 -2.87 11.19
C TYR A 43 -21.18 -4.22 11.06
N PRO A 44 -20.87 -4.89 12.18
CA PRO A 44 -20.00 -6.06 12.17
C PRO A 44 -20.54 -7.27 11.38
N ALA A 45 -21.86 -7.47 11.36
CA ALA A 45 -22.47 -8.52 10.55
C ALA A 45 -22.23 -8.29 9.05
N PHE A 46 -22.31 -7.02 8.59
CA PHE A 46 -22.02 -6.66 7.22
C PHE A 46 -20.54 -6.85 6.88
N LEU A 47 -19.63 -6.51 7.80
CA LEU A 47 -18.19 -6.75 7.64
C LEU A 47 -17.84 -8.23 7.49
N LYS A 48 -18.59 -9.13 8.16
CA LYS A 48 -18.43 -10.58 7.98
C LYS A 48 -18.80 -11.03 6.57
N ILE A 49 -19.93 -10.52 6.04
CA ILE A 49 -20.35 -10.79 4.67
C ILE A 49 -19.30 -10.28 3.68
N LEU A 50 -18.82 -9.05 3.87
CA LEU A 50 -17.76 -8.49 3.01
C LEU A 50 -16.47 -9.30 3.09
N THR A 51 -16.11 -9.84 4.26
CA THR A 51 -14.92 -10.66 4.44
C THR A 51 -15.03 -11.94 3.62
N ALA A 52 -16.16 -12.65 3.73
CA ALA A 52 -16.43 -13.85 2.96
C ALA A 52 -16.47 -13.56 1.45
N ALA A 53 -17.16 -12.49 1.03
CA ALA A 53 -17.28 -12.09 -0.36
C ALA A 53 -15.92 -11.71 -0.97
N THR A 54 -15.10 -10.97 -0.24
CA THR A 54 -13.74 -10.60 -0.68
C THR A 54 -12.87 -11.84 -0.87
N TYR A 55 -12.87 -12.74 0.11
CA TYR A 55 -12.11 -13.99 0.02
C TYR A 55 -12.56 -14.86 -1.16
N ALA A 56 -13.88 -15.05 -1.32
CA ALA A 56 -14.44 -15.81 -2.43
C ALA A 56 -14.12 -15.18 -3.79
N LEU A 57 -14.24 -13.85 -3.91
CA LEU A 57 -13.93 -13.14 -5.16
C LEU A 57 -12.45 -13.25 -5.53
N GLU A 58 -11.53 -13.08 -4.57
CA GLU A 58 -10.10 -13.18 -4.83
C GLU A 58 -9.69 -14.60 -5.24
N PHE A 59 -10.31 -15.63 -4.67
CA PHE A 59 -10.03 -17.03 -4.98
C PHE A 59 -10.68 -17.49 -6.29
N LEU A 60 -12.01 -17.29 -6.44
CA LEU A 60 -12.79 -17.78 -7.57
C LEU A 60 -12.68 -16.88 -8.80
N GLY A 61 -12.59 -15.56 -8.62
CA GLY A 61 -12.57 -14.58 -9.71
C GLY A 61 -11.51 -14.86 -10.78
N PRO A 62 -10.24 -15.13 -10.41
CA PRO A 62 -9.20 -15.54 -11.35
C PRO A 62 -9.52 -16.83 -12.10
N LEU A 63 -10.16 -17.82 -11.47
CA LEU A 63 -10.53 -19.09 -12.11
C LEU A 63 -11.65 -18.88 -13.12
N LEU A 64 -12.66 -18.08 -12.77
CA LEU A 64 -13.78 -17.73 -13.64
C LEU A 64 -13.32 -16.95 -14.89
N LEU A 65 -12.25 -16.16 -14.78
CA LEU A 65 -11.69 -15.39 -15.90
C LEU A 65 -11.21 -16.27 -17.07
N PHE A 66 -10.82 -17.52 -16.77
CA PHE A 66 -10.29 -18.46 -17.76
C PHE A 66 -11.34 -19.47 -18.25
N LEU A 67 -12.62 -19.31 -17.90
CA LEU A 67 -13.68 -20.17 -18.43
C LEU A 67 -13.83 -20.00 -19.95
N PRO A 68 -13.91 -21.10 -20.73
CA PRO A 68 -13.91 -21.05 -22.18
C PRO A 68 -15.25 -20.56 -22.78
N ARG A 69 -16.36 -20.66 -22.05
CA ARG A 69 -17.73 -20.31 -22.52
C ARG A 69 -18.29 -19.13 -21.72
N GLY A 70 -19.13 -18.29 -22.35
CA GLY A 70 -19.79 -17.15 -21.68
C GLY A 70 -18.85 -15.98 -21.33
N ASN A 71 -17.67 -15.96 -21.95
CA ASN A 71 -16.53 -15.16 -21.53
C ASN A 71 -16.82 -13.65 -21.46
N ALA A 72 -17.56 -13.08 -22.42
CA ALA A 72 -17.84 -11.65 -22.42
C ALA A 72 -18.66 -11.18 -21.20
N ARG A 73 -19.76 -11.88 -20.89
CA ARG A 73 -20.62 -11.54 -19.73
C ARG A 73 -19.87 -11.76 -18.41
N ILE A 74 -19.17 -12.88 -18.28
CA ILE A 74 -18.37 -13.20 -17.09
C ILE A 74 -17.29 -12.13 -16.88
N ARG A 75 -16.58 -11.72 -17.94
CA ARG A 75 -15.56 -10.67 -17.87
C ARG A 75 -16.12 -9.33 -17.41
N VAL A 76 -17.30 -8.94 -17.89
CA VAL A 76 -17.97 -7.72 -17.42
C VAL A 76 -18.36 -7.84 -15.94
N LEU A 77 -18.93 -8.98 -15.53
CA LEU A 77 -19.28 -9.20 -14.12
C LEU A 77 -18.04 -9.19 -13.21
N LEU A 78 -16.94 -9.83 -13.61
CA LEU A 78 -15.67 -9.82 -12.89
C LEU A 78 -15.07 -8.42 -12.85
N PHE A 79 -15.09 -7.69 -13.97
CA PHE A 79 -14.66 -6.29 -14.01
C PHE A 79 -15.43 -5.46 -12.98
N LEU A 80 -16.76 -5.52 -12.98
CA LEU A 80 -17.59 -4.79 -12.04
C LEU A 80 -17.33 -5.22 -10.59
N ALA A 81 -17.19 -6.52 -10.33
CA ALA A 81 -16.92 -7.05 -9.00
C ALA A 81 -15.55 -6.59 -8.45
N PHE A 82 -14.49 -6.68 -9.25
CA PHE A 82 -13.16 -6.25 -8.82
C PHE A 82 -13.02 -4.73 -8.75
N VAL A 83 -13.63 -3.97 -9.67
CA VAL A 83 -13.70 -2.51 -9.56
C VAL A 83 -14.48 -2.11 -8.31
N GLY A 84 -15.60 -2.78 -8.02
CA GLY A 84 -16.37 -2.57 -6.79
C GLY A 84 -15.57 -2.89 -5.53
N LEU A 85 -14.80 -3.99 -5.53
CA LEU A 85 -13.88 -4.32 -4.45
C LEU A 85 -12.85 -3.21 -4.23
N HIS A 86 -12.17 -2.73 -5.28
CA HIS A 86 -11.16 -1.68 -5.17
C HIS A 86 -11.74 -0.31 -4.82
N LEU A 87 -12.95 -0.01 -5.27
CA LEU A 87 -13.66 1.19 -4.86
C LEU A 87 -14.03 1.11 -3.38
N GLY A 88 -14.52 -0.04 -2.90
CA GLY A 88 -14.77 -0.28 -1.47
C GLY A 88 -13.50 -0.11 -0.64
N ILE A 89 -12.36 -0.64 -1.10
CA ILE A 89 -11.04 -0.42 -0.49
C ILE A 89 -10.69 1.07 -0.49
N ALA A 90 -10.81 1.77 -1.62
CA ALA A 90 -10.48 3.21 -1.72
C ALA A 90 -11.36 4.09 -0.82
N LEU A 91 -12.63 3.72 -0.63
CA LEU A 91 -13.55 4.43 0.24
C LEU A 91 -13.24 4.21 1.72
N THR A 92 -12.74 3.04 2.11
CA THR A 92 -12.56 2.62 3.51
C THR A 92 -11.12 2.69 4.02
N LEU A 93 -10.14 2.61 3.11
CA LEU A 93 -8.71 2.56 3.38
C LEU A 93 -7.93 3.50 2.46
N GLU A 94 -7.04 4.28 3.05
CA GLU A 94 -6.12 5.18 2.37
C GLU A 94 -4.82 4.44 1.97
N LEU A 95 -4.87 3.71 0.86
CA LEU A 95 -3.73 2.97 0.30
C LEU A 95 -3.01 3.69 -0.86
N GLY A 96 -3.29 4.98 -1.04
CA GLY A 96 -2.69 5.81 -2.08
C GLY A 96 -3.11 5.37 -3.49
N MET A 97 -2.13 5.21 -4.41
CA MET A 97 -2.38 4.89 -5.82
C MET A 97 -2.83 3.45 -6.08
N PHE A 98 -2.68 2.56 -5.08
CA PHE A 98 -2.92 1.13 -5.23
C PHE A 98 -4.29 0.76 -5.83
N PRO A 99 -5.43 1.13 -5.23
CA PRO A 99 -6.74 0.73 -5.74
C PRO A 99 -7.01 1.28 -7.16
N TRP A 100 -6.51 2.48 -7.46
CA TRP A 100 -6.66 3.11 -8.78
C TRP A 100 -5.91 2.36 -9.87
N ILE A 101 -4.67 1.96 -9.59
CA ILE A 101 -3.87 1.14 -10.50
C ILE A 101 -4.56 -0.21 -10.72
N CYS A 102 -5.06 -0.85 -9.65
CA CYS A 102 -5.77 -2.11 -9.78
C CYS A 102 -7.03 -1.98 -10.65
N MET A 103 -7.84 -0.94 -10.47
CA MET A 103 -9.00 -0.67 -11.32
C MET A 103 -8.61 -0.46 -12.79
N ALA A 104 -7.55 0.30 -13.06
CA ALA A 104 -7.03 0.49 -14.41
C ALA A 104 -6.57 -0.83 -15.06
N CYS A 105 -5.88 -1.70 -14.32
CA CYS A 105 -5.46 -3.01 -14.82
C CYS A 105 -6.65 -3.90 -15.22
N TRP A 106 -7.80 -3.77 -14.56
CA TRP A 106 -9.00 -4.54 -14.90
C TRP A 106 -9.65 -4.10 -16.22
N LEU A 107 -9.36 -2.91 -16.75
CA LEU A 107 -9.83 -2.47 -18.07
C LEU A 107 -9.39 -3.43 -19.18
N ILE A 108 -8.22 -4.06 -19.05
CA ILE A 108 -7.69 -5.04 -20.03
C ILE A 108 -8.63 -6.24 -20.19
N VAL A 109 -9.43 -6.55 -19.17
CA VAL A 109 -10.36 -7.69 -19.18
C VAL A 109 -11.67 -7.36 -19.91
N LEU A 110 -11.99 -6.08 -20.11
CA LEU A 110 -13.23 -5.69 -20.77
C LEU A 110 -13.29 -6.23 -22.22
N PRO A 111 -14.40 -6.87 -22.61
CA PRO A 111 -14.61 -7.33 -23.98
C PRO A 111 -14.61 -6.19 -25.01
N THR A 112 -14.31 -6.51 -26.28
CA THR A 112 -14.30 -5.54 -27.38
C THR A 112 -15.64 -4.80 -27.52
N GLU A 113 -16.74 -5.47 -27.23
CA GLU A 113 -18.10 -4.94 -27.31
C GLU A 113 -18.30 -3.71 -26.40
N CYS A 114 -17.66 -3.70 -25.23
CA CYS A 114 -17.70 -2.56 -24.31
C CYS A 114 -16.98 -1.34 -24.91
N TRP A 115 -15.81 -1.56 -25.51
CA TRP A 115 -15.04 -0.50 -26.17
C TRP A 115 -15.74 0.03 -27.41
N ASP A 116 -16.32 -0.86 -28.21
CA ASP A 116 -17.13 -0.49 -29.37
C ASP A 116 -18.31 0.38 -28.96
N PHE A 117 -19.05 -0.01 -27.91
CA PHE A 117 -20.16 0.76 -27.35
C PHE A 117 -19.71 2.15 -26.90
N MET A 118 -18.63 2.25 -26.10
CA MET A 118 -18.11 3.53 -25.61
C MET A 118 -17.60 4.44 -26.73
N SER A 119 -17.09 3.87 -27.82
CA SER A 119 -16.59 4.65 -28.97
C SER A 119 -17.71 5.24 -29.83
N ARG A 120 -18.96 4.75 -29.72
CA ARG A 120 -20.08 5.14 -30.59
C ARG A 120 -20.31 6.66 -30.67
N PRO A 121 -20.31 7.42 -29.56
CA PRO A 121 -20.53 8.87 -29.61
C PRO A 121 -19.39 9.63 -30.33
N PHE A 122 -18.19 9.06 -30.34
CA PHE A 122 -16.99 9.67 -30.95
C PHE A 122 -16.80 9.26 -32.42
N ARG A 123 -17.64 8.37 -32.96
CA ARG A 123 -17.64 8.02 -34.39
C ARG A 123 -18.31 9.14 -35.17
N SER A 124 -17.53 10.04 -35.76
CA SER A 124 -18.06 11.09 -36.63
C SER A 124 -18.84 10.50 -37.82
N ARG A 125 -19.88 11.20 -38.30
CA ARG A 125 -20.64 10.81 -39.51
C ARG A 125 -19.74 10.69 -40.76
N ALA A 126 -18.60 11.37 -40.79
CA ALA A 126 -17.62 11.29 -41.89
C ALA A 126 -16.93 9.91 -41.99
N SER A 127 -16.96 9.09 -40.93
CA SER A 127 -16.35 7.75 -40.93
C SER A 127 -17.20 6.68 -41.63
N VAL A 128 -18.49 6.93 -41.89
CA VAL A 128 -19.38 5.96 -42.55
C VAL A 128 -19.16 5.97 -44.07
N THR A 129 -18.93 7.13 -44.68
CA THR A 129 -18.63 7.27 -46.12
C THR A 129 -17.22 6.77 -46.45
N ALA A 130 -16.23 7.01 -45.57
CA ALA A 130 -14.86 6.50 -45.73
C ALA A 130 -14.74 4.97 -45.56
N ARG A 131 -15.73 4.30 -44.95
CA ARG A 131 -15.71 2.83 -44.74
C ARG A 131 -16.08 2.04 -46.00
N ARG A 132 -16.76 2.66 -46.96
CA ARG A 132 -17.17 1.99 -48.21
C ARG A 132 -16.05 1.89 -49.25
N THR A 133 -15.04 2.75 -49.16
CA THR A 133 -13.85 2.73 -50.04
C THR A 133 -12.61 2.08 -49.40
N ARG A 134 -12.63 1.84 -48.09
CA ARG A 134 -11.56 1.13 -47.35
C ARG A 134 -11.95 -0.33 -47.08
N SER A 135 -12.31 -1.03 -48.14
CA SER A 135 -12.38 -2.49 -48.13
C SER A 135 -10.97 -3.06 -47.90
N SER A 136 -10.87 -4.01 -46.97
CA SER A 136 -9.83 -5.04 -46.84
C SER A 136 -8.39 -4.66 -46.47
N ARG A 137 -8.15 -3.86 -45.43
CA ARG A 137 -6.94 -4.04 -44.59
C ARG A 137 -7.28 -3.86 -43.11
N VAL A 138 -7.95 -4.85 -42.53
CA VAL A 138 -7.75 -5.12 -41.10
C VAL A 138 -6.24 -5.31 -40.95
N PRO A 139 -5.52 -4.54 -40.11
CA PRO A 139 -4.09 -4.79 -39.93
C PRO A 139 -3.95 -6.27 -39.57
N ALA A 140 -3.09 -6.98 -40.33
CA ALA A 140 -2.86 -8.40 -40.10
C ALA A 140 -2.69 -8.58 -38.60
N ARG A 141 -3.49 -9.46 -37.97
CA ARG A 141 -3.23 -9.85 -36.59
C ARG A 141 -1.76 -10.26 -36.58
N HIS A 142 -0.90 -9.47 -35.95
CA HIS A 142 0.49 -9.83 -35.76
C HIS A 142 0.45 -11.08 -34.89
N GLN A 143 0.40 -12.25 -35.53
CA GLN A 143 0.53 -13.51 -34.85
C GLN A 143 1.98 -13.57 -34.42
N LEU A 144 2.20 -13.63 -33.11
CA LEU A 144 3.53 -13.89 -32.61
C LEU A 144 4.04 -15.17 -33.29
N GLY A 145 5.28 -15.18 -33.77
CA GLY A 145 5.92 -16.43 -34.17
C GLY A 145 6.00 -17.39 -32.97
N TRP A 146 6.38 -18.65 -33.21
CA TRP A 146 6.55 -19.63 -32.13
C TRP A 146 7.52 -19.14 -31.03
N ILE A 147 8.55 -18.35 -31.41
CA ILE A 147 9.49 -17.71 -30.48
C ILE A 147 8.76 -16.76 -29.52
N GLY A 148 7.86 -15.93 -30.05
CA GLY A 148 7.08 -15.00 -29.24
C GLY A 148 6.17 -15.74 -28.26
N HIS A 149 5.49 -16.80 -28.72
CA HIS A 149 4.67 -17.65 -27.85
C HIS A 149 5.51 -18.32 -26.75
N ALA A 150 6.68 -18.85 -27.10
CA ALA A 150 7.60 -19.45 -26.14
C ALA A 150 8.08 -18.44 -25.09
N LEU A 151 8.39 -17.21 -25.50
CA LEU A 151 8.77 -16.13 -24.59
C LEU A 151 7.62 -15.76 -23.64
N CYS A 152 6.40 -15.59 -24.16
CA CYS A 152 5.22 -15.33 -23.31
C CYS A 152 4.97 -16.47 -22.32
N LEU A 153 5.08 -17.72 -22.75
CA LEU A 153 4.93 -18.88 -21.89
C LEU A 153 6.01 -18.88 -20.79
N LEU A 154 7.26 -18.63 -21.15
CA LEU A 154 8.37 -18.54 -20.19
C LEU A 154 8.12 -17.45 -19.14
N LEU A 155 7.66 -16.26 -19.55
CA LEU A 155 7.33 -15.16 -18.63
C LEU A 155 6.19 -15.54 -17.68
N ILE A 156 5.16 -16.24 -18.17
CA ILE A 156 4.05 -16.72 -17.34
C ILE A 156 4.54 -17.78 -16.36
N LEU A 157 5.30 -18.77 -16.82
CA LEU A 157 5.85 -19.83 -15.98
C LEU A 157 6.78 -19.27 -14.90
N HIS A 158 7.63 -18.31 -15.26
CA HIS A 158 8.49 -17.62 -14.30
C HIS A 158 7.68 -16.86 -13.25
N MET A 159 6.64 -16.12 -13.65
CA MET A 159 5.74 -15.42 -12.73
C MET A 159 4.99 -16.39 -11.79
N LEU A 160 4.54 -17.55 -12.31
CA LEU A 160 3.91 -18.59 -11.51
C LEU A 160 4.90 -19.21 -10.52
N LEU A 161 6.11 -19.53 -10.97
CA LEU A 161 7.18 -20.05 -10.11
C LEU A 161 7.47 -19.11 -8.94
N LEU A 162 7.62 -17.81 -9.20
CA LEU A 162 7.84 -16.81 -8.14
C LEU A 162 6.72 -16.84 -7.09
N ASN A 163 5.47 -16.93 -7.53
CA ASN A 163 4.33 -16.97 -6.61
C ASN A 163 4.24 -18.31 -5.84
N VAL A 164 4.54 -19.44 -6.47
CA VAL A 164 4.56 -20.77 -5.83
C VAL A 164 5.67 -20.87 -4.78
N VAL A 165 6.88 -20.41 -5.11
CA VAL A 165 8.01 -20.39 -4.17
C VAL A 165 7.64 -19.58 -2.92
N ARG A 166 7.01 -18.42 -3.11
CA ARG A 166 6.58 -17.57 -1.99
C ARG A 166 5.42 -18.18 -1.20
N LEU A 167 4.47 -18.83 -1.87
CA LEU A 167 3.38 -19.54 -1.20
C LEU A 167 3.92 -20.64 -0.28
N ARG A 168 4.93 -21.40 -0.73
CA ARG A 168 5.55 -22.48 0.05
C ARG A 168 6.36 -21.97 1.22
N GLY A 169 7.13 -20.90 1.03
CA GLY A 169 7.96 -20.33 2.11
C GLY A 169 7.18 -19.43 3.08
N GLY A 170 5.88 -19.18 2.83
CA GLY A 170 5.06 -18.31 3.65
C GLY A 170 5.41 -16.82 3.53
N ILE A 171 4.89 -16.01 4.46
CA ILE A 171 4.93 -14.53 4.42
C ILE A 171 6.33 -13.97 4.73
N GLU A 172 7.19 -14.78 5.32
CA GLU A 172 8.59 -14.39 5.60
C GLU A 172 9.56 -14.83 4.50
N SER A 173 9.05 -15.49 3.44
CA SER A 173 9.91 -15.97 2.36
C SER A 173 10.46 -14.85 1.50
N HIS A 174 11.73 -14.54 1.73
CA HIS A 174 12.55 -13.79 0.81
C HIS A 174 13.14 -14.76 -0.21
N LEU A 175 12.97 -14.48 -1.51
CA LEU A 175 13.75 -15.19 -2.52
C LEU A 175 15.23 -14.94 -2.22
N SER A 176 15.99 -16.03 -2.08
CA SER A 176 17.44 -15.97 -1.97
C SER A 176 18.02 -15.22 -3.18
N PRO A 177 19.13 -14.49 -3.01
CA PRO A 177 19.86 -13.94 -4.14
C PRO A 177 20.19 -15.08 -5.13
N GLY A 178 19.77 -14.95 -6.39
CA GLY A 178 19.96 -15.98 -7.40
C GLY A 178 19.33 -15.59 -8.74
N PRO A 179 19.56 -16.40 -9.79
CA PRO A 179 19.12 -16.08 -11.16
C PRO A 179 17.62 -15.79 -11.26
N ILE A 180 16.78 -16.54 -10.55
CA ILE A 180 15.32 -16.38 -10.53
C ILE A 180 14.92 -14.99 -9.99
N ARG A 181 15.54 -14.54 -8.90
CA ARG A 181 15.25 -13.22 -8.31
C ARG A 181 15.74 -12.08 -9.20
N TRP A 182 16.91 -12.25 -9.82
CA TRP A 182 17.49 -11.27 -10.73
C TRP A 182 16.68 -11.14 -12.02
N ALA A 183 16.27 -12.27 -12.61
CA ALA A 183 15.35 -12.27 -13.75
C ALA A 183 14.04 -11.54 -13.40
N GLY A 184 13.48 -11.80 -12.21
CA GLY A 184 12.29 -11.09 -11.72
C GLY A 184 12.50 -9.59 -11.54
N ALA A 185 13.69 -9.15 -11.14
CA ALA A 185 14.00 -7.73 -11.04
C ALA A 185 14.13 -7.08 -12.42
N LEU A 186 14.87 -7.70 -13.33
CA LEU A 186 15.11 -7.20 -14.69
C LEU A 186 13.82 -7.12 -15.51
N LEU A 187 12.95 -8.13 -15.37
CA LEU A 187 11.68 -8.22 -16.10
C LEU A 187 10.51 -7.53 -15.38
N ALA A 188 10.76 -6.87 -14.23
CA ALA A 188 9.73 -6.30 -13.36
C ALA A 188 8.63 -7.30 -12.93
N GLN A 189 8.96 -8.59 -12.80
CA GLN A 189 8.06 -9.67 -12.39
C GLN A 189 8.16 -10.03 -10.90
N ASN A 190 8.98 -9.32 -10.12
CA ASN A 190 9.06 -9.50 -8.67
C ASN A 190 7.73 -9.13 -8.00
N GLN A 191 6.85 -10.12 -7.88
CA GLN A 191 5.54 -9.99 -7.26
C GLN A 191 5.59 -10.54 -5.84
N TYR A 192 5.10 -9.75 -4.89
CA TYR A 192 4.82 -10.18 -3.54
C TYR A 192 3.60 -9.44 -3.00
N TRP A 193 2.53 -10.19 -2.73
CA TRP A 193 1.25 -9.63 -2.32
C TRP A 193 0.64 -10.44 -1.17
N CYS A 194 0.94 -10.02 0.06
CA CYS A 194 0.52 -10.67 1.30
C CYS A 194 -0.40 -9.78 2.16
N MET A 195 -1.13 -8.85 1.52
CA MET A 195 -1.93 -7.86 2.25
C MET A 195 -2.96 -8.55 3.14
N PHE A 196 -2.86 -8.30 4.45
CA PHE A 196 -3.70 -8.90 5.50
C PHE A 196 -3.66 -10.43 5.57
N SER A 197 -2.55 -11.04 5.14
CA SER A 197 -2.26 -12.46 5.26
C SER A 197 -1.26 -12.71 6.41
N PRO A 198 -1.36 -13.83 7.17
CA PRO A 198 -2.40 -14.85 7.05
C PRO A 198 -3.72 -14.37 7.66
N GLY A 199 -3.67 -13.33 8.48
CA GLY A 199 -4.78 -12.48 8.89
C GLY A 199 -4.26 -11.05 9.10
N PRO A 200 -5.16 -10.05 9.21
CA PRO A 200 -4.77 -8.69 9.56
C PRO A 200 -4.16 -8.62 10.98
N MET A 201 -3.38 -7.58 11.24
CA MET A 201 -2.84 -7.30 12.57
C MET A 201 -3.99 -7.05 13.56
N ARG A 202 -3.78 -7.50 14.81
CA ARG A 202 -4.77 -7.38 15.91
C ARG A 202 -4.39 -6.32 16.93
N PHE A 203 -3.64 -5.31 16.51
CA PHE A 203 -3.32 -4.16 17.33
C PHE A 203 -3.35 -2.90 16.47
N GLY A 204 -3.84 -1.81 17.05
CA GLY A 204 -3.70 -0.47 16.52
C GLY A 204 -2.49 0.21 17.14
N SER A 205 -1.96 1.22 16.45
CA SER A 205 -0.94 2.09 17.02
C SER A 205 -1.04 3.51 16.51
N TRP A 206 -0.46 4.46 17.24
CA TRP A 206 -0.16 5.79 16.74
C TRP A 206 1.15 6.30 17.33
N LEU A 207 1.75 7.29 16.67
CA LEU A 207 3.07 7.80 17.03
C LEU A 207 2.95 9.11 17.81
N ARG A 208 3.75 9.24 18.86
CA ARG A 208 4.08 10.52 19.51
C ARG A 208 5.57 10.77 19.33
N ILE A 209 5.94 11.96 18.85
CA ILE A 209 7.34 12.40 18.81
C ILE A 209 7.43 13.66 19.64
N GLU A 210 8.21 13.57 20.72
CA GLU A 210 8.26 14.57 21.77
C GLU A 210 9.63 15.18 21.87
N GLY A 211 9.68 16.50 21.95
CA GLY A 211 10.88 17.26 22.33
C GLY A 211 10.83 17.48 23.82
N VAL A 212 11.82 16.96 24.54
CA VAL A 212 11.96 17.17 25.98
C VAL A 212 12.96 18.29 26.20
N ARG A 213 12.51 19.38 26.81
CA ARG A 213 13.34 20.54 27.17
C ARG A 213 14.21 20.25 28.39
N THR A 214 15.16 21.14 28.68
CA THR A 214 16.07 21.03 29.83
C THR A 214 15.35 21.16 31.18
N ASP A 215 14.20 21.84 31.22
CA ASP A 215 13.31 21.95 32.37
C ASP A 215 12.36 20.74 32.54
N GLY A 216 12.42 19.76 31.62
CA GLY A 216 11.54 18.60 31.59
C GLY A 216 10.21 18.82 30.86
N THR A 217 9.91 20.03 30.40
CA THR A 217 8.71 20.33 29.63
C THR A 217 8.73 19.58 28.30
N ARG A 218 7.59 18.99 27.91
CA ARG A 218 7.46 18.16 26.71
C ARG A 218 6.63 18.89 25.64
N VAL A 219 7.10 18.89 24.40
CA VAL A 219 6.39 19.50 23.25
C VAL A 219 6.16 18.52 22.12
N ASN A 220 5.10 18.73 21.35
CA ASN A 220 4.76 17.91 20.19
C ASN A 220 5.60 18.31 18.96
N LEU A 221 6.58 17.48 18.60
CA LEU A 221 7.43 17.75 17.42
C LEU A 221 6.77 17.31 16.11
N LEU A 222 5.83 16.37 16.16
CA LEU A 222 5.11 15.92 14.95
C LEU A 222 4.10 16.99 14.48
N HIS A 223 3.44 17.65 15.43
CA HIS A 223 2.50 18.73 15.23
C HIS A 223 2.82 19.94 16.12
N PRO A 224 3.75 20.81 15.70
CA PRO A 224 4.02 22.04 16.41
C PRO A 224 2.75 22.86 16.63
N GLY A 225 2.56 23.40 17.84
CA GLY A 225 1.38 24.17 18.23
C GLY A 225 0.15 23.34 18.65
N ARG A 226 0.25 22.01 18.68
CA ARG A 226 -0.78 21.14 19.30
C ARG A 226 -0.24 20.54 20.60
N GLU A 227 -1.14 20.33 21.54
CA GLU A 227 -0.82 19.61 22.77
C GLU A 227 -0.39 18.16 22.48
N LEU A 228 0.31 17.56 23.46
CA LEU A 228 0.66 16.16 23.42
C LEU A 228 -0.59 15.31 23.58
N GLN A 229 -0.79 14.40 22.63
CA GLN A 229 -1.97 13.55 22.62
C GLN A 229 -1.84 12.44 23.67
N THR A 230 -2.60 12.55 24.75
CA THR A 230 -2.65 11.54 25.82
C THR A 230 -3.55 10.36 25.48
N HIS A 231 -4.53 10.57 24.59
CA HIS A 231 -5.50 9.57 24.15
C HIS A 231 -5.39 9.30 22.65
N LYS A 232 -5.98 8.20 22.22
CA LYS A 232 -6.03 7.80 20.81
C LYS A 232 -6.77 8.87 19.99
N PRO A 233 -6.17 9.40 18.90
CA PRO A 233 -6.84 10.35 18.02
C PRO A 233 -8.09 9.74 17.36
N PRO A 234 -9.15 10.53 17.09
CA PRO A 234 -10.33 10.06 16.37
C PRO A 234 -10.02 9.48 14.99
N ARG A 235 -8.97 9.99 14.33
CA ARG A 235 -8.47 9.47 13.04
C ARG A 235 -6.95 9.54 12.97
N VAL A 236 -6.28 8.43 13.28
CA VAL A 236 -4.81 8.34 13.28
C VAL A 236 -4.22 8.60 11.90
N ALA A 237 -4.84 8.09 10.83
CA ALA A 237 -4.43 8.34 9.45
C ALA A 237 -4.19 9.84 9.14
N ALA A 238 -4.92 10.75 9.79
CA ALA A 238 -4.84 12.20 9.59
C ALA A 238 -3.86 12.95 10.51
N THR A 239 -3.20 12.25 11.45
CA THR A 239 -2.06 12.82 12.19
C THR A 239 -0.79 12.85 11.31
N TYR A 240 -0.84 12.27 10.12
CA TYR A 240 0.28 12.31 9.19
C TYR A 240 0.08 13.39 8.13
N ARG A 241 1.13 14.17 7.86
CA ARG A 241 1.12 15.21 6.82
C ARG A 241 0.76 14.67 5.42
N SER A 242 1.20 13.45 5.11
CA SER A 242 0.95 12.79 3.83
C SER A 242 1.09 11.29 3.95
N GLN A 243 0.61 10.55 2.94
CA GLN A 243 0.82 9.10 2.79
C GLN A 243 2.29 8.69 2.88
N ARG A 244 3.20 9.48 2.29
CA ARG A 244 4.65 9.21 2.31
C ARG A 244 5.23 9.38 3.71
N TRP A 245 4.84 10.44 4.41
CA TRP A 245 5.21 10.68 5.81
C TRP A 245 4.70 9.55 6.70
N ARG A 246 3.45 9.12 6.50
CA ARG A 246 2.88 7.99 7.23
C ARG A 246 3.70 6.73 7.01
N LYS A 247 3.95 6.34 5.76
CA LYS A 247 4.71 5.12 5.46
C LYS A 247 6.14 5.19 6.01
N TYR A 248 6.80 6.34 5.91
CA TYR A 248 8.12 6.55 6.48
C TYR A 248 8.14 6.36 7.99
N LEU A 249 7.23 7.03 8.70
CA LEU A 249 7.14 6.94 10.16
C LEU A 249 6.71 5.54 10.64
N MET A 250 5.81 4.87 9.93
CA MET A 250 5.48 3.47 10.21
C MET A 250 6.69 2.54 10.08
N ASN A 251 7.49 2.70 9.03
CA ASN A 251 8.70 1.91 8.86
C ASN A 251 9.72 2.18 9.99
N LEU A 252 9.77 3.40 10.56
CA LEU A 252 10.62 3.70 11.73
C LEU A 252 10.14 2.99 13.00
N MET A 253 8.83 2.77 13.15
CA MET A 253 8.26 1.99 14.25
C MET A 253 8.62 0.50 14.11
N GLU A 254 8.41 -0.05 12.91
CA GLU A 254 8.56 -1.48 12.63
C GLU A 254 10.03 -1.92 12.55
N ARG A 255 10.93 -1.06 12.02
CA ARG A 255 12.33 -1.42 11.80
C ARG A 255 13.24 -0.78 12.83
N ASN A 256 14.13 -1.57 13.43
CA ASN A 256 15.21 -1.05 14.25
C ASN A 256 16.29 -0.42 13.35
N SER A 257 16.20 0.89 13.13
CA SER A 257 17.20 1.63 12.35
C SER A 257 17.61 2.92 13.05
N PRO A 258 18.68 2.86 13.88
CA PRO A 258 19.21 4.03 14.60
C PRO A 258 19.52 5.19 13.67
N VAL A 259 20.12 4.93 12.50
CA VAL A 259 20.47 5.97 11.51
C VAL A 259 19.25 6.79 11.08
N HIS A 260 18.15 6.13 10.71
CA HIS A 260 16.95 6.81 10.24
C HIS A 260 16.20 7.49 11.40
N ARG A 261 16.20 6.89 12.59
CA ARG A 261 15.59 7.45 13.81
C ARG A 261 16.32 8.71 14.29
N THR A 262 17.65 8.71 14.22
CA THR A 262 18.47 9.91 14.45
C THR A 262 18.20 10.97 13.39
N ALA A 263 18.19 10.60 12.11
CA ALA A 263 17.97 11.55 11.01
C ALA A 263 16.60 12.27 11.11
N VAL A 264 15.51 11.55 11.43
CA VAL A 264 14.20 12.18 11.64
C VAL A 264 14.20 13.08 12.88
N SER A 265 14.86 12.67 13.95
CA SER A 265 14.97 13.47 15.18
C SER A 265 15.65 14.81 14.89
N TYR A 266 16.78 14.79 14.17
CA TYR A 266 17.46 16.00 13.73
C TYR A 266 16.61 16.87 12.81
N TYR A 267 15.92 16.27 11.85
CA TYR A 267 15.05 17.02 10.94
C TYR A 267 13.94 17.74 11.72
N LEU A 268 13.31 17.07 12.69
CA LEU A 268 12.24 17.65 13.49
C LEU A 268 12.74 18.78 14.40
N LEU A 269 13.92 18.62 15.01
CA LEU A 269 14.58 19.68 15.79
C LEU A 269 14.90 20.91 14.94
N ARG A 270 15.56 20.70 13.78
CA ARG A 270 15.88 21.80 12.85
C ARG A 270 14.62 22.53 12.39
N ARG A 271 13.56 21.78 12.08
CA ARG A 271 12.27 22.35 11.68
C ARG A 271 11.63 23.17 12.81
N TRP A 272 11.74 22.71 14.06
CA TRP A 272 11.22 23.44 15.21
C TRP A 272 11.97 24.75 15.42
N HIS A 273 13.29 24.73 15.45
CA HIS A 273 14.11 25.94 15.63
C HIS A 273 13.89 26.95 14.50
N ALA A 274 13.63 26.48 13.27
CA ALA A 274 13.29 27.36 12.15
C ALA A 274 11.96 28.13 12.35
N THR A 275 11.05 27.64 13.19
CA THR A 275 9.77 28.30 13.49
C THR A 275 9.70 28.89 14.90
N HIS A 276 10.66 28.58 15.78
CA HIS A 276 10.76 29.07 17.16
C HIS A 276 12.22 29.43 17.46
N PRO A 277 12.74 30.54 16.91
CA PRO A 277 14.15 30.92 17.06
C PRO A 277 14.53 31.25 18.51
N ASP A 278 13.56 31.67 19.32
CA ASP A 278 13.75 32.05 20.72
C ASP A 278 13.58 30.86 21.71
N ASP A 279 13.28 29.66 21.21
CA ASP A 279 13.16 28.47 22.06
C ASP A 279 14.55 28.06 22.57
N PRO A 280 14.75 27.88 23.90
CA PRO A 280 16.04 27.53 24.49
C PRO A 280 16.57 26.15 24.05
N GLY A 281 15.76 25.39 23.31
CA GLY A 281 16.14 24.13 22.70
C GLY A 281 15.71 22.93 23.54
N PHE A 282 16.23 21.78 23.14
CA PHE A 282 15.83 20.50 23.70
C PHE A 282 17.00 19.81 24.39
N ALA A 283 16.72 19.04 25.44
CA ALA A 283 17.66 18.09 26.00
C ALA A 283 17.68 16.80 25.17
N GLN A 284 16.51 16.35 24.73
CA GLN A 284 16.38 15.12 23.95
C GLN A 284 15.09 15.07 23.12
N VAL A 285 15.05 14.14 22.17
CA VAL A 285 13.86 13.75 21.41
C VAL A 285 13.50 12.33 21.78
N GLU A 286 12.22 12.09 22.07
CA GLU A 286 11.65 10.77 22.34
C GLU A 286 10.63 10.42 21.25
N VAL A 287 10.78 9.22 20.67
CA VAL A 287 9.83 8.65 19.71
C VAL A 287 9.10 7.52 20.41
N LEU A 288 7.81 7.70 20.63
CA LEU A 288 6.94 6.81 21.40
C LEU A 288 5.90 6.17 20.47
N CYS A 289 5.73 4.85 20.57
CA CYS A 289 4.61 4.12 19.98
C CYS A 289 3.55 3.94 21.05
N MET A 290 2.34 4.41 20.78
CA MET A 290 1.18 4.07 21.59
C MET A 290 0.52 2.86 20.93
N CYS A 291 0.46 1.73 21.64
CA CYS A 291 -0.05 0.46 21.11
C CYS A 291 -1.25 0.00 21.92
N ALA A 292 -2.29 -0.49 21.25
CA ALA A 292 -3.43 -1.12 21.91
C ALA A 292 -3.90 -2.33 21.10
N PRO A 293 -4.16 -3.49 21.73
CA PRO A 293 -4.80 -4.60 21.05
C PRO A 293 -6.17 -4.17 20.50
N THR A 294 -6.47 -4.60 19.28
CA THR A 294 -7.76 -4.35 18.64
C THR A 294 -8.78 -5.32 19.22
N PRO A 295 -9.82 -4.83 19.91
CA PRO A 295 -10.81 -5.71 20.47
C PRO A 295 -11.68 -6.35 19.37
N PRO A 296 -12.32 -7.50 19.68
CA PRO A 296 -13.38 -8.05 18.84
C PRO A 296 -14.50 -7.02 18.58
N ALA A 297 -15.23 -7.22 17.50
CA ALA A 297 -16.36 -6.34 17.20
C ALA A 297 -17.44 -6.41 18.30
N GLY A 298 -17.94 -5.25 18.72
CA GLY A 298 -18.96 -5.13 19.76
C GLY A 298 -18.44 -5.10 21.20
N THR A 299 -17.12 -5.16 21.42
CA THR A 299 -16.55 -5.00 22.77
C THR A 299 -16.82 -3.60 23.33
N PRO A 300 -17.43 -3.48 24.52
CA PRO A 300 -17.75 -2.19 25.12
C PRO A 300 -16.48 -1.43 25.54
N PRO A 301 -16.51 -0.08 25.61
CA PRO A 301 -15.33 0.73 25.98
C PRO A 301 -14.69 0.34 27.31
N SER A 302 -15.49 -0.09 28.29
CA SER A 302 -15.02 -0.54 29.61
C SER A 302 -14.17 -1.81 29.59
N GLN A 303 -14.25 -2.60 28.51
CA GLN A 303 -13.50 -3.86 28.33
C GLN A 303 -12.38 -3.72 27.30
N GLN A 304 -12.13 -2.51 26.79
CA GLN A 304 -11.03 -2.30 25.86
C GLN A 304 -9.70 -2.39 26.60
N PRO A 305 -8.70 -3.09 26.03
CA PRO A 305 -7.40 -3.21 26.66
C PRO A 305 -6.73 -1.83 26.79
N PRO A 306 -5.94 -1.60 27.86
CA PRO A 306 -5.26 -0.34 28.04
C PRO A 306 -4.26 -0.09 26.92
N VAL A 307 -4.02 1.19 26.65
CA VAL A 307 -2.97 1.62 25.72
C VAL A 307 -1.63 1.49 26.44
N THR A 308 -0.69 0.79 25.80
CA THR A 308 0.69 0.69 26.27
C THR A 308 1.55 1.70 25.53
N GLU A 309 2.31 2.50 26.28
CA GLU A 309 3.33 3.39 25.75
C GLU A 309 4.66 2.63 25.61
N VAL A 310 5.27 2.67 24.41
CA VAL A 310 6.54 2.01 24.11
C VAL A 310 7.54 3.04 23.59
N LEU A 311 8.64 3.25 24.30
CA LEU A 311 9.75 4.08 23.83
C LEU A 311 10.50 3.36 22.70
N ILE A 312 10.38 3.87 21.49
CA ILE A 312 11.01 3.33 20.29
C ILE A 312 12.45 3.86 20.15
N TRP A 313 12.65 5.14 20.48
CA TRP A 313 13.91 5.82 20.29
C TRP A 313 14.06 7.01 21.22
N ARG A 314 15.28 7.21 21.70
CA ARG A 314 15.70 8.41 22.43
C ARG A 314 16.96 8.95 21.78
N HIS A 315 16.97 10.25 21.53
CA HIS A 315 18.11 10.95 20.94
C HIS A 315 18.47 12.18 21.76
N SER A 316 19.71 12.27 22.22
CA SER A 316 20.19 13.47 22.93
C SER A 316 20.41 14.61 21.95
N ALA A 317 19.79 15.76 22.22
CA ALA A 317 19.95 16.95 21.39
C ALA A 317 21.34 17.60 21.56
N ALA A 318 22.11 17.26 22.62
CA ALA A 318 23.51 17.69 22.75
C ALA A 318 24.42 17.05 21.69
N SER A 319 24.05 15.89 21.15
CA SER A 319 24.77 15.28 20.03
C SER A 319 24.47 15.94 18.67
N ALA A 320 23.58 16.95 18.65
CA ALA A 320 23.15 17.70 17.47
C ALA A 320 24.08 18.81 17.02
N THR A 321 25.34 18.83 17.49
CA THR A 321 26.34 19.67 16.83
C THR A 321 26.43 19.21 15.37
N PRO A 322 26.15 20.09 14.41
CA PRO A 322 26.24 19.72 13.01
C PRO A 322 27.68 19.33 12.75
N HIS A 323 27.91 18.16 12.16
CA HIS A 323 29.09 18.03 11.33
C HIS A 323 28.99 19.18 10.33
N PRO A 324 29.97 20.11 10.27
CA PRO A 324 29.95 21.17 9.30
C PRO A 324 29.77 20.49 7.95
N SER A 325 28.81 20.99 7.19
CA SER A 325 28.69 20.72 5.76
C SER A 325 30.11 20.62 5.20
N THR A 326 30.45 19.50 4.60
CA THR A 326 31.54 19.47 3.64
C THR A 326 31.17 20.54 2.62
N ALA A 327 31.75 21.73 2.81
CA ALA A 327 31.89 22.71 1.77
C ALA A 327 32.42 21.91 0.58
N HIS A 328 31.65 21.89 -0.50
CA HIS A 328 32.16 21.46 -1.79
C HIS A 328 33.34 22.38 -2.08
N ALA A 329 34.53 21.93 -1.73
CA ALA A 329 35.77 22.45 -2.25
C ALA A 329 35.65 22.36 -3.76
N GLY A 330 35.71 23.51 -4.43
CA GLY A 330 35.76 23.59 -5.87
C GLY A 330 36.91 22.73 -6.36
N THR A 331 36.57 21.63 -7.01
CA THR A 331 37.46 20.96 -7.96
C THR A 331 36.91 21.29 -9.33
N THR A 332 37.60 22.23 -9.95
CA THR A 332 37.63 22.47 -11.40
C THR A 332 37.74 21.14 -12.13
N GLY A 333 36.65 20.71 -12.77
CA GLY A 333 36.70 19.66 -13.79
C GLY A 333 37.17 20.26 -15.12
N PRO A 334 38.09 19.62 -15.85
CA PRO A 334 38.44 20.07 -17.18
C PRO A 334 37.29 19.81 -18.15
N ALA A 335 37.07 20.78 -19.04
CA ALA A 335 36.19 20.66 -20.17
C ALA A 335 36.70 19.61 -21.18
N ALA A 336 35.80 18.75 -21.64
CA ALA A 336 35.84 17.98 -22.90
C ALA A 336 34.41 17.44 -23.09
N ASP A 337 33.53 18.09 -23.86
CA ASP A 337 33.47 18.23 -25.31
C ASP A 337 33.15 16.93 -26.08
N THR A 338 32.16 17.06 -26.96
CA THR A 338 31.74 16.22 -28.10
C THR A 338 31.12 14.81 -27.93
N SER A 339 29.85 14.74 -28.38
CA SER A 339 29.24 13.74 -29.29
C SER A 339 29.26 12.23 -28.96
N LEU A 340 28.08 11.68 -28.67
CA LEU A 340 27.28 10.82 -29.58
C LEU A 340 25.93 10.47 -28.95
#